data_AF-W4P6Z6-F1
#
_entry.id   AF-W4P6Z6-F1
#
_cell.length_a   1.000
_cell.length_b   1.000
_cell.length_c   1.000
_cell.angle_alpha   90.00
_cell.angle_beta   90.00
_cell.angle_gamma   90.00
#
_symmetry.space_group_name_H-M   'P 1'
#
loop_
_entity.id
_entity.type
_entity.pdbx_description
1 polymer ?
#
loop_
_entity_poly.entity_id
_entity_poly.type
_entity_poly.pdbx_seq_one_letter_code
_entity_poly.pdbx_strand_id
1 'polypeptide(L)'
;MRYKIRFILPMLGILLLLSGCSDESVDNLLKKIVKAPPSSIERDVKGHEQIYSVQLILRLARKSDYKLTNGDHTYVAYANSEKATPIPLVQEITLSKDDNGKMVITSDRKVFDVVKSEKFHYGLELKYYDVNGMLINYQFSSYYPDDEDNSTLLVHQHFFTIQNYSLDGRQLIYPMSLDSIYYNNYTFSENGDGKRVPASKISASNIYALNDDNRTDKVRYSGGLAEKSVENSMKPAAMKPYEDPATGKTFNLYQAVNNFSLNEKVPEIFSYEYRDTDPVEEELGKELTDYDDMNRLRSGSEVIRLREKRSLDDGAPLDALGFKGILRFKKTDMTFQMRICICHILNRVSIPANDNRLGKYGNTADGNYNGGVYKYNALQAVWNSFDIDYPVAFRVIADLDGDHEQCKADIRRFYPKADDTAMQEMFWGDGNFFNRIPWIRI
;
A
#
# COMPACT_ATOMS: atom_id res chain seq x y z
N MET A 1 -26.53 62.08 -28.83
CA MET A 1 -27.80 61.55 -29.41
C MET A 1 -27.44 60.59 -30.54
N ARG A 2 -28.08 59.41 -30.58
CA ARG A 2 -27.90 58.29 -31.54
C ARG A 2 -26.57 57.53 -31.46
N TYR A 3 -26.51 56.43 -30.69
CA TYR A 3 -25.71 55.20 -30.96
C TYR A 3 -25.72 54.15 -29.81
N LYS A 4 -26.74 54.13 -28.93
CA LYS A 4 -26.89 53.08 -27.89
C LYS A 4 -28.32 52.53 -27.72
N ILE A 5 -29.06 52.34 -28.81
CA ILE A 5 -30.42 51.77 -28.76
C ILE A 5 -30.58 50.51 -29.63
N ARG A 6 -29.60 50.16 -30.48
CA ARG A 6 -29.73 49.04 -31.43
C ARG A 6 -29.45 47.63 -30.89
N PHE A 7 -28.87 47.50 -29.69
CA PHE A 7 -28.59 46.19 -29.08
C PHE A 7 -29.42 45.86 -27.84
N ILE A 8 -30.16 46.83 -27.29
CA ILE A 8 -30.98 46.59 -26.09
C ILE A 8 -32.34 45.96 -26.47
N LEU A 9 -32.88 46.29 -27.65
CA LEU A 9 -34.12 45.68 -28.13
C LEU A 9 -34.02 44.18 -28.51
N PRO A 10 -32.99 43.70 -29.24
CA PRO A 10 -32.90 42.26 -29.54
C PRO A 10 -32.54 41.42 -28.31
N MET A 11 -31.84 41.99 -27.32
CA MET A 11 -31.49 41.28 -26.08
C MET A 11 -32.70 41.14 -25.13
N LEU A 12 -33.58 42.15 -25.05
CA LEU A 12 -34.86 42.02 -24.34
C LEU A 12 -35.80 41.02 -25.03
N GLY A 13 -35.79 40.95 -26.37
CA GLY A 13 -36.58 39.99 -27.14
C GLY A 13 -36.17 38.52 -26.89
N ILE A 14 -34.87 38.25 -26.72
CA ILE A 14 -34.36 36.90 -26.40
C ILE A 14 -34.67 36.53 -24.94
N LEU A 15 -34.59 37.48 -24.00
CA LEU A 15 -34.98 37.22 -22.60
C LEU A 15 -36.49 37.03 -22.42
N LEU A 16 -37.34 37.65 -23.25
CA LEU A 16 -38.80 37.46 -23.22
C LEU A 16 -39.27 36.18 -23.93
N LEU A 17 -38.42 35.54 -24.74
CA LEU A 17 -38.69 34.24 -25.36
C LEU A 17 -38.23 33.05 -24.50
N LEU A 18 -37.42 33.30 -23.47
CA LEU A 18 -36.90 32.29 -22.54
C LEU A 18 -37.74 32.12 -21.27
N SER A 19 -38.77 32.95 -21.05
CA SER A 19 -39.68 32.85 -19.90
C SER A 19 -40.92 31.99 -20.15
N GLY A 20 -40.94 31.19 -21.22
CA GLY A 20 -42.07 30.32 -21.55
C GLY A 20 -41.76 29.05 -22.34
N CYS A 21 -40.50 28.66 -22.51
CA CYS A 21 -40.13 27.44 -23.22
C CYS A 21 -39.82 26.33 -22.23
N SER A 22 -40.59 25.23 -22.26
CA SER A 22 -40.30 24.01 -21.51
C SER A 22 -38.93 23.44 -21.87
N ASP A 23 -38.30 22.71 -20.95
CA ASP A 23 -36.97 22.09 -21.12
C ASP A 23 -36.86 21.29 -22.43
N GLU A 24 -37.95 20.65 -22.89
CA GLU A 24 -38.02 19.93 -24.16
C GLU A 24 -37.75 20.79 -25.40
N SER A 25 -38.07 22.08 -25.35
CA SER A 25 -37.89 23.01 -26.47
C SER A 25 -36.43 23.41 -26.64
N VAL A 26 -35.72 23.56 -25.51
CA VAL A 26 -34.28 23.87 -25.46
C VAL A 26 -33.46 22.65 -25.88
N ASP A 27 -33.87 21.46 -25.44
CA ASP A 27 -33.19 20.20 -25.75
C ASP A 27 -33.29 19.84 -27.24
N ASN A 28 -34.44 20.11 -27.88
CA ASN A 28 -34.61 19.93 -29.32
C ASN A 28 -33.82 20.94 -30.18
N LEU A 29 -33.59 22.16 -29.66
CA LEU A 29 -32.75 23.16 -30.33
C LEU A 29 -31.27 22.76 -30.25
N LEU A 30 -30.81 22.31 -29.07
CA LEU A 30 -29.42 21.87 -28.84
C LEU A 30 -29.09 20.62 -29.66
N LYS A 31 -30.00 19.64 -29.75
CA LYS A 31 -29.83 18.44 -30.58
C LYS A 31 -29.68 18.72 -32.07
N LYS A 32 -30.25 19.83 -32.58
CA LYS A 32 -30.11 20.24 -33.98
C LYS A 32 -28.81 20.99 -34.28
N ILE A 33 -28.22 21.64 -33.28
CA ILE A 33 -26.99 22.46 -33.43
C ILE A 33 -25.74 21.65 -33.09
N VAL A 34 -25.84 20.69 -32.16
CA VAL A 34 -24.74 19.82 -31.74
C VAL A 34 -24.83 18.49 -32.47
N LYS A 35 -24.17 18.40 -33.64
CA LYS A 35 -23.88 17.11 -34.25
C LYS A 35 -22.63 16.57 -33.57
N ALA A 36 -22.80 15.67 -32.59
CA ALA A 36 -21.67 14.98 -31.99
C ALA A 36 -20.85 14.32 -33.12
N PRO A 37 -19.51 14.45 -33.12
CA PRO A 37 -18.69 13.71 -34.08
C PRO A 37 -19.05 12.22 -33.98
N PRO A 38 -19.03 11.48 -35.10
CA PRO A 38 -19.26 10.05 -35.08
C PRO A 38 -18.35 9.44 -34.01
N SER A 39 -18.92 8.60 -33.15
CA SER A 39 -18.17 7.85 -32.16
C SER A 39 -17.10 7.06 -32.89
N SER A 40 -15.87 7.56 -32.91
CA SER A 40 -14.72 6.70 -33.12
C SER A 40 -14.71 5.78 -31.92
N ILE A 41 -14.70 4.47 -32.14
CA ILE A 41 -14.22 3.53 -31.15
C ILE A 41 -12.83 4.05 -30.79
N GLU A 42 -12.73 4.70 -29.63
CA GLU A 42 -11.46 5.10 -29.05
C GLU A 42 -10.58 3.87 -29.07
N ARG A 43 -9.29 4.09 -29.37
CA ARG A 43 -8.21 3.10 -29.34
C ARG A 43 -8.55 1.99 -28.36
N ASP A 44 -8.37 0.74 -28.79
CA ASP A 44 -8.23 -0.39 -27.88
C ASP A 44 -7.12 -0.03 -26.87
N VAL A 45 -7.49 0.60 -25.76
CA VAL A 45 -6.55 1.02 -24.73
C VAL A 45 -6.16 -0.28 -24.08
N LYS A 46 -4.99 -0.78 -24.46
CA LYS A 46 -4.35 -1.92 -23.82
C LYS A 46 -4.08 -1.53 -22.37
N GLY A 47 -5.03 -1.81 -21.49
CA GLY A 47 -5.00 -1.47 -20.09
C GLY A 47 -5.20 -2.71 -19.22
N HIS A 48 -5.57 -2.48 -17.97
CA HIS A 48 -6.05 -3.53 -17.08
C HIS A 48 -7.49 -3.23 -16.68
N GLU A 49 -8.20 -4.28 -16.29
CA GLU A 49 -9.52 -4.20 -15.68
C GLU A 49 -9.46 -3.50 -14.33
N GLN A 50 -10.59 -2.94 -13.91
CA GLN A 50 -10.66 -2.30 -12.60
C GLN A 50 -10.56 -3.35 -11.48
N ILE A 51 -9.70 -3.08 -10.50
CA ILE A 51 -9.61 -3.91 -9.30
C ILE A 51 -10.90 -3.76 -8.48
N TYR A 52 -11.58 -4.88 -8.24
CA TYR A 52 -12.82 -4.95 -7.46
C TYR A 52 -12.60 -5.59 -6.08
N SER A 53 -11.75 -6.62 -6.02
CA SER A 53 -11.36 -7.25 -4.76
C SER A 53 -9.87 -7.60 -4.72
N VAL A 54 -9.37 -7.76 -3.50
CA VAL A 54 -7.98 -8.06 -3.20
C VAL A 54 -7.92 -9.20 -2.19
N GLN A 55 -7.11 -10.21 -2.46
CA GLN A 55 -6.74 -11.21 -1.47
C GLN A 55 -5.26 -11.02 -1.11
N LEU A 56 -5.00 -10.79 0.18
CA LEU A 56 -3.66 -10.72 0.74
C LEU A 56 -3.35 -12.00 1.50
N ILE A 57 -2.28 -12.69 1.10
CA ILE A 57 -1.85 -13.93 1.73
C ILE A 57 -0.45 -13.69 2.30
N LEU A 58 -0.29 -13.90 3.60
CA LEU A 58 0.97 -13.75 4.31
C LEU A 58 1.44 -15.11 4.85
N ARG A 59 2.59 -15.58 4.38
CA ARG A 59 3.18 -16.87 4.75
C ARG A 59 4.43 -16.67 5.58
N LEU A 60 4.57 -17.36 6.69
CA LEU A 60 5.86 -17.43 7.39
C LEU A 60 6.90 -18.00 6.43
N ALA A 61 8.07 -17.36 6.36
CA ALA A 61 9.14 -17.75 5.45
C ALA A 61 10.49 -17.75 6.17
N ARG A 62 11.47 -18.42 5.58
CA ARG A 62 12.89 -18.33 5.95
C ARG A 62 13.75 -18.23 4.71
N LYS A 63 14.93 -17.64 4.85
CA LYS A 63 15.94 -17.71 3.79
C LYS A 63 16.36 -19.17 3.57
N SER A 64 16.51 -19.56 2.31
CA SER A 64 16.96 -20.88 1.89
C SER A 64 18.47 -20.92 1.73
N ASP A 65 19.07 -22.10 1.93
CA ASP A 65 20.47 -22.34 1.59
C ASP A 65 20.68 -22.50 0.06
N TYR A 66 19.60 -22.76 -0.67
CA TYR A 66 19.62 -22.84 -2.12
C TYR A 66 19.63 -21.43 -2.75
N LYS A 67 20.50 -21.25 -3.73
CA LYS A 67 20.54 -20.08 -4.61
C LYS A 67 20.17 -20.50 -6.03
N LEU A 68 19.48 -19.62 -6.74
CA LEU A 68 19.25 -19.78 -8.16
C LEU A 68 20.58 -19.72 -8.93
N THR A 69 20.57 -20.22 -10.15
CA THR A 69 21.74 -20.23 -11.05
C THR A 69 22.30 -18.82 -11.32
N ASN A 70 21.45 -17.79 -11.29
CA ASN A 70 21.82 -16.38 -11.39
C ASN A 70 22.44 -15.79 -10.10
N GLY A 71 22.59 -16.59 -9.04
CA GLY A 71 23.14 -16.18 -7.74
C GLY A 71 22.14 -15.62 -6.74
N ASP A 72 20.86 -15.48 -7.14
CA ASP A 72 19.82 -14.94 -6.27
C ASP A 72 19.53 -15.87 -5.09
N HIS A 73 19.35 -15.27 -3.92
CA HIS A 73 18.85 -15.98 -2.75
C HIS A 73 17.39 -16.38 -2.96
N THR A 74 17.06 -17.59 -2.52
CA THR A 74 15.69 -18.07 -2.44
C THR A 74 15.20 -18.10 -0.99
N TYR A 75 13.90 -18.17 -0.83
CA TYR A 75 13.20 -18.28 0.45
C TYR A 75 12.32 -19.52 0.42
N VAL A 76 12.08 -20.08 1.60
CA VAL A 76 11.14 -21.16 1.84
C VAL A 76 9.95 -20.55 2.58
N ALA A 77 8.81 -20.45 1.92
CA ALA A 77 7.54 -20.02 2.53
C ALA A 77 6.67 -21.24 2.83
N TYR A 78 6.14 -21.29 4.05
CA TYR A 78 5.40 -22.45 4.51
C TYR A 78 3.94 -22.40 4.05
N ALA A 79 3.42 -23.57 3.70
CA ALA A 79 1.99 -23.77 3.48
C ALA A 79 1.26 -24.02 4.81
N ASN A 80 -0.06 -24.18 4.71
CA ASN A 80 -0.86 -24.59 5.86
C ASN A 80 -0.38 -25.95 6.38
N SER A 81 -0.34 -26.08 7.71
CA SER A 81 -0.09 -27.35 8.38
C SER A 81 -1.42 -27.94 8.83
N GLU A 82 -1.59 -29.25 8.67
CA GLU A 82 -2.70 -29.99 9.27
C GLU A 82 -2.65 -29.97 10.80
N LYS A 83 -1.46 -29.76 11.38
CA LYS A 83 -1.25 -29.65 12.82
C LYS A 83 -1.24 -28.19 13.25
N ALA A 84 -1.84 -27.93 14.41
CA ALA A 84 -1.80 -26.60 15.01
C ALA A 84 -0.34 -26.18 15.26
N THR A 85 -0.02 -24.97 14.85
CA THR A 85 1.28 -24.33 15.10
C THR A 85 1.14 -23.22 16.14
N PRO A 86 2.22 -22.90 16.89
CA PRO A 86 2.18 -21.84 17.90
C PRO A 86 1.71 -20.47 17.38
N ILE A 87 2.10 -20.13 16.14
CA ILE A 87 1.58 -18.99 15.39
C ILE A 87 1.11 -19.46 14.00
N PRO A 88 0.17 -18.77 13.35
CA PRO A 88 -0.28 -19.13 12.01
C PRO A 88 0.87 -19.08 11.00
N LEU A 89 1.04 -20.16 10.24
CA LEU A 89 1.99 -20.19 9.13
C LEU A 89 1.49 -19.44 7.91
N VAL A 90 0.17 -19.43 7.70
CA VAL A 90 -0.50 -18.68 6.64
C VAL A 90 -1.59 -17.83 7.28
N GLN A 91 -1.70 -16.59 6.83
CA GLN A 91 -2.75 -15.66 7.22
C GLN A 91 -3.30 -15.02 5.98
N GLU A 92 -4.61 -14.81 5.94
CA GLU A 92 -5.28 -14.24 4.78
C GLU A 92 -6.20 -13.10 5.20
N ILE A 93 -6.16 -12.01 4.43
CA ILE A 93 -7.09 -10.89 4.54
C ILE A 93 -7.66 -10.63 3.15
N THR A 94 -8.98 -10.60 3.04
CA THR A 94 -9.69 -10.29 1.80
C THR A 94 -10.39 -8.96 1.92
N LEU A 95 -10.26 -8.14 0.88
CA LEU A 95 -10.88 -6.84 0.74
C LEU A 95 -11.76 -6.84 -0.50
N SER A 96 -12.93 -6.21 -0.46
CA SER A 96 -13.74 -5.97 -1.65
C SER A 96 -14.41 -4.60 -1.58
N LYS A 97 -14.82 -4.08 -2.73
CA LYS A 97 -15.70 -2.92 -2.79
C LYS A 97 -17.06 -3.26 -2.17
N ASP A 98 -17.58 -2.38 -1.34
CA ASP A 98 -18.97 -2.41 -0.88
C ASP A 98 -19.92 -1.81 -1.94
N ASP A 99 -21.21 -1.73 -1.62
CA ASP A 99 -22.24 -1.17 -2.49
C ASP A 99 -22.00 0.31 -2.87
N ASN A 100 -21.17 1.02 -2.09
CA ASN A 100 -20.79 2.41 -2.34
C ASN A 100 -19.45 2.52 -3.08
N GLY A 101 -18.86 1.40 -3.51
CA GLY A 101 -17.56 1.35 -4.16
C GLY A 101 -16.37 1.54 -3.21
N LYS A 102 -16.58 1.54 -1.89
CA LYS A 102 -15.51 1.69 -0.88
C LYS A 102 -14.91 0.32 -0.57
N MET A 103 -13.57 0.24 -0.54
CA MET A 103 -12.88 -0.97 -0.10
C MET A 103 -13.14 -1.25 1.39
N VAL A 104 -13.60 -2.47 1.71
CA VAL A 104 -13.85 -2.97 3.07
C VAL A 104 -13.25 -4.35 3.27
N ILE A 105 -12.92 -4.71 4.51
CA ILE A 105 -12.38 -6.05 4.84
C ILE A 105 -13.54 -7.04 4.94
N THR A 106 -13.56 -8.07 4.10
CA THR A 106 -14.60 -9.10 4.05
C THR A 106 -14.21 -10.43 4.69
N SER A 107 -12.91 -10.71 4.86
CA SER A 107 -12.43 -11.89 5.60
C SER A 107 -12.67 -11.79 7.11
N ASP A 108 -12.73 -12.91 7.82
CA ASP A 108 -12.83 -12.93 9.29
C ASP A 108 -11.61 -12.27 9.95
N ARG A 109 -10.41 -12.57 9.45
CA ARG A 109 -9.17 -11.93 9.91
C ARG A 109 -9.12 -10.49 9.41
N LYS A 110 -8.81 -9.57 10.35
CA LYS A 110 -8.71 -8.12 10.09
C LYS A 110 -7.30 -7.54 10.30
N VAL A 111 -6.38 -8.33 10.85
CA VAL A 111 -5.00 -7.92 11.18
C VAL A 111 -4.03 -9.08 10.95
N PHE A 112 -2.85 -8.77 10.44
CA PHE A 112 -1.74 -9.71 10.34
C PHE A 112 -0.90 -9.69 11.63
N ASP A 113 -0.67 -10.87 12.18
CA ASP A 113 0.21 -11.07 13.33
C ASP A 113 1.57 -11.56 12.87
N VAL A 114 2.61 -10.82 13.21
CA VAL A 114 3.96 -11.11 12.74
C VAL A 114 4.94 -11.05 13.90
N VAL A 115 6.08 -11.71 13.76
CA VAL A 115 7.17 -11.64 14.73
C VAL A 115 8.36 -10.94 14.11
N LYS A 116 9.09 -10.17 14.92
CA LYS A 116 10.38 -9.62 14.53
C LYS A 116 11.44 -10.71 14.67
N SER A 117 12.21 -10.93 13.61
CA SER A 117 13.28 -11.92 13.58
C SER A 117 14.32 -11.61 12.50
N GLU A 118 15.57 -11.97 12.75
CA GLU A 118 16.63 -12.07 11.72
C GLU A 118 16.46 -13.33 10.86
N LYS A 119 15.97 -14.42 11.46
CA LYS A 119 15.84 -15.74 10.83
C LYS A 119 14.55 -15.87 10.03
N PHE A 120 13.44 -15.46 10.62
CA PHE A 120 12.12 -15.58 10.02
C PHE A 120 11.71 -14.31 9.28
N HIS A 121 11.10 -14.54 8.12
CA HIS A 121 10.60 -13.54 7.20
C HIS A 121 9.13 -13.87 6.90
N TYR A 122 8.48 -13.07 6.06
CA TYR A 122 7.13 -13.34 5.60
C TYR A 122 7.01 -13.17 4.08
N GLY A 123 6.56 -14.19 3.38
CA GLY A 123 6.14 -14.08 1.98
C GLY A 123 4.77 -13.41 1.91
N LEU A 124 4.69 -12.23 1.29
CA LEU A 124 3.44 -11.56 0.97
C LEU A 124 3.06 -11.86 -0.48
N GLU A 125 1.80 -12.19 -0.67
CA GLU A 125 1.18 -12.40 -1.97
C GLU A 125 -0.10 -11.56 -2.05
N LEU A 126 -0.25 -10.82 -3.15
CA LEU A 126 -1.37 -9.95 -3.45
C LEU A 126 -2.04 -10.45 -4.72
N LYS A 127 -3.29 -10.87 -4.61
CA LYS A 127 -4.13 -11.24 -5.75
C LYS A 127 -5.20 -10.19 -5.96
N TYR A 128 -5.31 -9.70 -7.19
CA TYR A 128 -6.28 -8.71 -7.61
C TYR A 128 -7.29 -9.33 -8.54
N TYR A 129 -8.56 -9.06 -8.27
CA TYR A 129 -9.66 -9.60 -9.05
C TYR A 129 -10.54 -8.49 -9.62
N ASP A 130 -11.06 -8.73 -10.82
CA ASP A 130 -12.08 -7.90 -11.44
C ASP A 130 -13.46 -8.10 -10.78
N VAL A 131 -14.47 -7.44 -11.33
CA VAL A 131 -15.87 -7.54 -10.87
C VAL A 131 -16.47 -8.95 -11.02
N ASN A 132 -15.92 -9.78 -11.90
CA ASN A 132 -16.37 -11.14 -12.16
C ASN A 132 -15.61 -12.18 -11.30
N GLY A 133 -14.67 -11.74 -10.47
CA GLY A 133 -13.82 -12.63 -9.66
C GLY A 133 -12.69 -13.27 -10.45
N MET A 134 -12.33 -12.74 -11.63
CA MET A 134 -11.20 -13.21 -12.42
C MET A 134 -9.90 -12.56 -11.95
N LEU A 135 -8.83 -13.34 -11.82
CA LEU A 135 -7.51 -12.84 -11.44
C LEU A 135 -6.93 -11.97 -12.56
N ILE A 136 -6.48 -10.75 -12.23
CA ILE A 136 -6.03 -9.76 -13.22
C ILE A 136 -4.58 -9.28 -13.03
N ASN A 137 -3.80 -9.88 -12.11
CA ASN A 137 -2.40 -9.50 -11.87
C ASN A 137 -1.55 -9.46 -13.15
N TYR A 138 -1.73 -10.43 -14.05
CA TYR A 138 -0.97 -10.52 -15.29
C TYR A 138 -1.14 -9.28 -16.18
N GLN A 139 -2.30 -8.61 -16.11
CA GLN A 139 -2.62 -7.43 -16.92
C GLN A 139 -1.71 -6.24 -16.58
N PHE A 140 -1.15 -6.17 -15.37
CA PHE A 140 -0.20 -5.12 -14.96
C PHE A 140 1.26 -5.44 -15.35
N SER A 141 1.52 -6.66 -15.83
CA SER A 141 2.87 -7.14 -16.18
C SER A 141 3.11 -7.21 -17.69
N SER A 142 2.22 -6.62 -18.48
CA SER A 142 2.28 -6.65 -19.95
C SER A 142 3.28 -5.61 -20.47
N TYR A 143 4.15 -6.02 -21.38
CA TYR A 143 5.12 -5.16 -22.05
C TYR A 143 5.03 -5.34 -23.57
N TYR A 144 4.93 -4.23 -24.28
CA TYR A 144 4.82 -4.13 -25.73
C TYR A 144 6.00 -3.27 -26.23
N PRO A 145 7.09 -3.86 -26.74
CA PRO A 145 8.27 -3.12 -27.19
C PRO A 145 7.96 -2.08 -28.28
N ASP A 146 7.00 -2.38 -29.16
CA ASP A 146 6.57 -1.49 -30.25
C ASP A 146 5.61 -0.37 -29.78
N ASP A 147 5.16 -0.42 -28.52
CA ASP A 147 4.15 0.47 -27.94
C ASP A 147 4.37 0.65 -26.42
N GLU A 148 5.55 1.19 -26.06
CA GLU A 148 5.95 1.35 -24.67
C GLU A 148 4.96 2.20 -23.86
N ASP A 149 4.33 3.21 -24.47
CA ASP A 149 3.39 4.11 -23.79
C ASP A 149 2.08 3.38 -23.38
N ASN A 150 1.71 2.27 -24.04
CA ASN A 150 0.58 1.42 -23.65
C ASN A 150 1.01 0.14 -22.89
N SER A 151 2.28 0.06 -22.47
CA SER A 151 2.78 -1.06 -21.70
C SER A 151 2.51 -0.86 -20.21
N THR A 152 1.55 -1.62 -19.67
CA THR A 152 1.18 -1.55 -18.24
C THR A 152 2.37 -1.82 -17.32
N LEU A 153 3.30 -2.70 -17.70
CA LEU A 153 4.51 -2.96 -16.90
C LEU A 153 5.32 -1.68 -16.67
N LEU A 154 5.37 -0.76 -17.63
CA LEU A 154 6.29 0.38 -17.54
C LEU A 154 5.72 1.55 -16.73
N VAL A 155 4.44 1.48 -16.38
CA VAL A 155 3.71 2.59 -15.76
C VAL A 155 3.14 2.22 -14.40
N HIS A 156 3.12 0.94 -14.01
CA HIS A 156 2.64 0.51 -12.69
C HIS A 156 3.79 0.06 -11.78
N GLN A 157 3.77 0.52 -10.53
CA GLN A 157 4.65 0.02 -9.48
C GLN A 157 3.91 -0.01 -8.15
N HIS A 158 4.09 -1.09 -7.37
CA HIS A 158 3.56 -1.11 -6.01
C HIS A 158 4.48 -0.40 -5.04
N PHE A 159 3.86 0.26 -4.08
CA PHE A 159 4.54 0.84 -2.93
C PHE A 159 3.96 0.27 -1.63
N PHE A 160 4.86 0.10 -0.67
CA PHE A 160 4.58 -0.41 0.66
C PHE A 160 5.05 0.64 1.66
N THR A 161 4.11 1.43 2.17
CA THR A 161 4.40 2.52 3.11
C THR A 161 3.52 2.41 4.36
N ILE A 162 3.40 3.50 5.13
CA ILE A 162 2.57 3.54 6.34
C ILE A 162 1.46 4.57 6.15
N GLN A 163 0.26 4.21 6.58
CA GLN A 163 -0.88 5.11 6.64
C GLN A 163 -1.29 5.38 8.09
N ASN A 164 -1.97 6.50 8.31
CA ASN A 164 -2.51 6.93 9.59
C ASN A 164 -4.03 6.76 9.71
N TYR A 165 -4.66 5.98 8.83
CA TYR A 165 -6.08 5.63 8.89
C TYR A 165 -6.26 4.14 8.57
N SER A 166 -7.39 3.56 8.98
CA SER A 166 -7.77 2.17 8.66
C SER A 166 -9.04 2.11 7.81
N LEU A 167 -9.24 0.99 7.13
CA LEU A 167 -10.43 0.74 6.31
C LEU A 167 -11.73 0.76 7.12
N ASP A 168 -11.68 0.42 8.41
CA ASP A 168 -12.81 0.50 9.34
C ASP A 168 -13.20 1.95 9.73
N GLY A 169 -12.49 2.96 9.24
CA GLY A 169 -12.81 4.38 9.41
C GLY A 169 -12.06 5.09 10.53
N ARG A 170 -11.27 4.37 11.35
CA ARG A 170 -10.46 5.04 12.39
C ARG A 170 -9.39 5.92 11.77
N GLN A 171 -9.23 7.11 12.33
CA GLN A 171 -8.28 8.14 11.91
C GLN A 171 -7.14 8.26 12.93
N LEU A 172 -6.04 8.87 12.51
CA LEU A 172 -4.85 9.16 13.31
C LEU A 172 -4.21 7.92 13.96
N ILE A 173 -4.35 6.75 13.35
CA ILE A 173 -3.74 5.50 13.81
C ILE A 173 -2.30 5.34 13.31
N TYR A 174 -1.45 6.26 13.75
CA TYR A 174 0.00 6.19 13.56
C TYR A 174 0.61 4.95 14.26
N PRO A 175 1.84 4.53 13.90
CA PRO A 175 2.50 3.43 14.59
C PRO A 175 2.50 3.62 16.11
N MET A 176 1.97 2.63 16.81
CA MET A 176 1.76 2.66 18.26
C MET A 176 2.03 1.30 18.87
N SER A 177 2.22 1.25 20.19
CA SER A 177 2.45 0.01 20.90
C SER A 177 1.27 -0.95 20.82
N LEU A 178 1.44 -2.21 21.22
CA LEU A 178 0.34 -3.17 21.36
C LEU A 178 -0.72 -2.70 22.39
N ASP A 179 -0.32 -1.82 23.30
CA ASP A 179 -1.18 -1.15 24.27
C ASP A 179 -1.68 0.21 23.77
N SER A 180 -1.63 0.49 22.47
CA SER A 180 -2.15 1.72 21.85
C SER A 180 -1.48 3.01 22.35
N ILE A 181 -0.18 2.97 22.64
CA ILE A 181 0.62 4.17 22.97
C ILE A 181 1.39 4.60 21.74
N TYR A 182 1.20 5.83 21.26
CA TYR A 182 1.94 6.33 20.11
C TYR A 182 3.44 6.33 20.35
N TYR A 183 4.17 5.96 19.30
CA TYR A 183 5.60 6.23 19.24
C TYR A 183 5.84 7.62 18.70
N ASN A 184 6.44 8.51 19.51
CA ASN A 184 6.64 9.92 19.14
C ASN A 184 7.32 10.08 17.78
N ASN A 185 8.40 9.33 17.52
CA ASN A 185 9.19 9.38 16.29
C ASN A 185 8.37 9.08 15.01
N TYR A 186 7.24 8.39 15.11
CA TYR A 186 6.36 8.08 13.99
C TYR A 186 5.07 8.89 13.99
N THR A 187 4.87 9.76 14.97
CA THR A 187 3.57 10.38 15.24
C THR A 187 3.63 11.89 15.23
N PHE A 188 4.55 12.49 15.98
CA PHE A 188 4.60 13.94 16.16
C PHE A 188 5.71 14.57 15.34
N SER A 189 5.42 15.74 14.78
CA SER A 189 6.46 16.63 14.27
C SER A 189 7.21 17.25 15.45
N GLU A 190 8.53 17.24 15.40
CA GLU A 190 9.41 17.80 16.43
C GLU A 190 10.16 19.02 15.89
N ASN A 191 10.41 20.00 16.76
CA ASN A 191 11.28 21.13 16.46
C ASN A 191 12.76 20.75 16.64
N GLY A 192 13.68 21.69 16.37
CA GLY A 192 15.13 21.46 16.51
C GLY A 192 15.59 21.07 17.93
N ASP A 193 14.74 21.27 18.95
CA ASP A 193 15.00 20.91 20.35
C ASP A 193 14.33 19.58 20.75
N GLY A 194 13.75 18.83 19.80
CA GLY A 194 13.05 17.57 20.05
C GLY A 194 11.67 17.71 20.71
N LYS A 195 11.10 18.92 20.76
CA LYS A 195 9.76 19.17 21.33
C LYS A 195 8.69 19.10 20.25
N ARG A 196 7.53 18.54 20.60
CA ARG A 196 6.34 18.51 19.71
C ARG A 196 5.96 19.91 19.25
N VAL A 197 5.74 20.06 17.96
CA VAL A 197 5.30 21.32 17.35
C VAL A 197 3.79 21.53 17.63
N PRO A 198 3.37 22.63 18.27
CA PRO A 198 1.95 22.93 18.47
C PRO A 198 1.18 23.06 17.15
N ALA A 199 -0.10 22.68 17.16
CA ALA A 199 -0.97 22.84 16.01
C ALA A 199 -1.16 24.31 15.63
N SER A 200 -1.43 24.56 14.35
CA SER A 200 -1.66 25.89 13.80
C SER A 200 -2.93 25.89 12.95
N LYS A 201 -3.33 27.05 12.42
CA LYS A 201 -4.49 27.15 11.53
C LYS A 201 -4.31 26.44 10.19
N ILE A 202 -3.08 26.06 9.84
CA ILE A 202 -2.74 25.45 8.56
C ILE A 202 -2.26 24.00 8.70
N SER A 203 -2.15 23.47 9.93
CA SER A 203 -1.74 22.07 10.11
C SER A 203 -2.92 21.14 9.85
N ALA A 204 -2.78 20.31 8.83
CA ALA A 204 -3.86 19.42 8.35
C ALA A 204 -4.09 18.20 9.24
N SER A 205 -3.02 17.63 9.83
CA SER A 205 -3.10 16.48 10.74
C SER A 205 -2.55 16.87 12.11
N ASN A 206 -3.35 16.69 13.15
CA ASN A 206 -2.99 17.03 14.53
C ASN A 206 -3.44 15.93 15.48
N ILE A 207 -2.82 15.84 16.65
CA ILE A 207 -3.15 14.87 17.70
C ILE A 207 -3.23 15.59 19.05
N TYR A 208 -4.26 15.25 19.83
CA TYR A 208 -4.36 15.71 21.22
C TYR A 208 -3.34 14.98 22.09
N ALA A 209 -2.57 15.76 22.84
CA ALA A 209 -1.72 15.28 23.93
C ALA A 209 -1.96 16.12 25.18
N LEU A 210 -1.62 15.57 26.35
CA LEU A 210 -1.75 16.30 27.61
C LEU A 210 -0.91 17.56 27.58
N ASN A 211 -1.41 18.62 28.20
CA ASN A 211 -0.64 19.85 28.39
C ASN A 211 0.41 19.63 29.50
N ASP A 212 1.57 19.10 29.13
CA ASP A 212 2.61 18.63 30.02
C ASP A 212 4.01 19.19 29.69
N ASP A 213 4.06 20.36 29.06
CA ASP A 213 5.27 20.97 28.49
C ASP A 213 6.01 20.09 27.46
N ASN A 214 5.30 19.19 26.77
CA ASN A 214 5.87 18.19 25.85
C ASN A 214 6.83 17.21 26.53
N ARG A 215 6.57 16.85 27.79
CA ARG A 215 7.47 15.97 28.57
C ARG A 215 7.04 14.50 28.59
N THR A 216 5.80 14.15 28.27
CA THR A 216 5.35 12.74 28.32
C THR A 216 5.39 12.10 26.95
N ASP A 217 6.27 11.11 26.78
CA ASP A 217 6.42 10.32 25.55
C ASP A 217 5.38 9.21 25.37
N LYS A 218 4.28 9.25 26.13
CA LYS A 218 3.31 8.15 26.24
C LYS A 218 1.88 8.61 25.94
N VAL A 219 1.67 9.26 24.80
CA VAL A 219 0.33 9.66 24.37
C VAL A 219 -0.43 8.41 23.93
N ARG A 220 -1.53 8.09 24.62
CA ARG A 220 -2.38 6.94 24.31
C ARG A 220 -3.40 7.32 23.23
N TYR A 221 -3.56 6.47 22.22
CA TYR A 221 -4.61 6.59 21.21
C TYR A 221 -6.00 6.53 21.88
N SER A 222 -6.90 7.40 21.43
CA SER A 222 -8.31 7.41 21.81
C SER A 222 -9.14 7.80 20.59
N GLY A 223 -10.11 6.97 20.20
CA GLY A 223 -10.98 7.23 19.05
C GLY A 223 -11.71 8.57 19.18
N GLY A 224 -12.28 8.86 20.35
CA GLY A 224 -13.01 10.11 20.59
C GLY A 224 -12.10 11.35 20.50
N LEU A 225 -10.87 11.29 21.04
CA LEU A 225 -9.92 12.38 20.88
C LEU A 225 -9.41 12.50 19.43
N ALA A 226 -9.29 11.39 18.71
CA ALA A 226 -8.88 11.40 17.32
C ALA A 226 -9.94 12.06 16.42
N GLU A 227 -11.21 11.67 16.56
CA GLU A 227 -12.34 12.31 15.88
C GLU A 227 -12.39 13.80 16.21
N LYS A 228 -12.27 14.16 17.50
CA LYS A 228 -12.27 15.56 17.92
C LYS A 228 -11.11 16.36 17.34
N SER A 229 -9.94 15.73 17.20
CA SER A 229 -8.77 16.34 16.59
C SER A 229 -9.00 16.63 15.12
N VAL A 230 -9.58 15.68 14.37
CA VAL A 230 -9.93 15.86 12.95
C VAL A 230 -10.96 16.99 12.80
N GLU A 231 -11.98 17.05 13.66
CA GLU A 231 -12.97 18.13 13.66
C GLU A 231 -12.35 19.51 13.86
N ASN A 232 -11.35 19.61 14.75
CA ASN A 232 -10.77 20.89 15.16
C ASN A 232 -9.57 21.32 14.30
N SER A 233 -8.96 20.38 13.56
CA SER A 233 -7.83 20.64 12.67
C SER A 233 -8.19 21.72 11.62
N MET A 234 -7.21 22.57 11.29
CA MET A 234 -7.37 23.70 10.36
C MET A 234 -8.43 24.76 10.77
N LYS A 235 -8.87 24.78 12.04
CA LYS A 235 -9.80 25.77 12.59
C LYS A 235 -9.13 26.58 13.72
N PRO A 236 -9.67 27.75 14.11
CA PRO A 236 -9.16 28.49 15.28
C PRO A 236 -9.19 27.69 16.58
N ALA A 237 -10.07 26.68 16.67
CA ALA A 237 -10.14 25.75 17.80
C ALA A 237 -8.84 24.93 17.99
N ALA A 238 -8.06 24.69 16.93
CA ALA A 238 -6.82 23.92 17.03
C ALA A 238 -5.74 24.58 17.90
N MET A 239 -5.81 25.90 18.09
CA MET A 239 -4.85 26.66 18.89
C MET A 239 -5.32 26.86 20.34
N LYS A 240 -6.46 26.26 20.72
CA LYS A 240 -7.04 26.41 22.06
C LYS A 240 -6.93 25.09 22.82
N PRO A 241 -6.64 25.13 24.14
CA PRO A 241 -6.73 23.94 24.98
C PRO A 241 -8.14 23.35 24.95
N TYR A 242 -8.21 22.03 25.05
CA TYR A 242 -9.45 21.27 25.20
C TYR A 242 -9.49 20.67 26.60
N GLU A 243 -10.55 20.95 27.34
CA GLU A 243 -10.82 20.32 28.62
C GLU A 243 -11.78 19.14 28.39
N ASP A 244 -11.29 17.93 28.66
CA ASP A 244 -12.10 16.73 28.51
C ASP A 244 -13.12 16.64 29.65
N PRO A 245 -14.43 16.73 29.37
CA PRO A 245 -15.45 16.72 30.40
C PRO A 245 -15.55 15.37 31.14
N ALA A 246 -15.06 14.28 30.56
CA ALA A 246 -15.09 12.96 31.19
C ALA A 246 -13.96 12.76 32.22
N THR A 247 -12.79 13.36 31.98
CA THR A 247 -11.59 13.14 32.82
C THR A 247 -11.10 14.39 33.56
N GLY A 248 -11.61 15.58 33.22
CA GLY A 248 -11.14 16.86 33.73
C GLY A 248 -9.72 17.24 33.29
N LYS A 249 -9.13 16.50 32.34
CA LYS A 249 -7.77 16.75 31.86
C LYS A 249 -7.76 17.77 30.74
N THR A 250 -6.73 18.60 30.72
CA THR A 250 -6.49 19.57 29.65
C THR A 250 -5.54 19.01 28.60
N PHE A 251 -5.95 19.09 27.34
CA PHE A 251 -5.20 18.65 26.17
C PHE A 251 -4.91 19.81 25.23
N ASN A 252 -3.80 19.74 24.51
CA ASN A 252 -3.45 20.62 23.41
C ASN A 252 -3.27 19.80 22.12
N LEU A 253 -3.52 20.43 20.97
CA LEU A 253 -3.21 19.81 19.68
C LEU A 253 -1.76 20.06 19.29
N TYR A 254 -1.12 19.01 18.80
CA TYR A 254 0.22 19.02 18.25
C TYR A 254 0.20 18.50 16.82
N GLN A 255 1.08 19.02 15.98
CA GLN A 255 1.19 18.62 14.59
C GLN A 255 1.67 17.18 14.50
N ALA A 256 0.98 16.38 13.71
CA ALA A 256 1.41 15.03 13.40
C ALA A 256 2.35 15.02 12.19
N VAL A 257 3.18 13.98 12.07
CA VAL A 257 4.05 13.78 10.90
C VAL A 257 3.18 13.55 9.66
N ASN A 258 3.57 14.15 8.54
CA ASN A 258 2.95 13.88 7.23
C ASN A 258 3.25 12.44 6.79
N ASN A 259 2.28 11.73 6.23
CA ASN A 259 2.45 10.37 5.73
C ASN A 259 3.61 10.24 4.71
N PHE A 260 3.86 11.23 3.87
CA PHE A 260 5.02 11.20 2.97
C PHE A 260 6.36 11.29 3.70
N SER A 261 6.43 12.01 4.82
CA SER A 261 7.62 12.01 5.67
C SER A 261 7.76 10.70 6.46
N LEU A 262 6.66 10.00 6.74
CA LEU A 262 6.71 8.65 7.34
C LEU A 262 7.30 7.61 6.41
N ASN A 263 7.19 7.79 5.09
CA ASN A 263 7.78 6.88 4.10
C ASN A 263 9.27 6.67 4.35
N GLU A 264 10.00 7.71 4.77
CA GLU A 264 11.43 7.65 5.09
C GLU A 264 11.73 6.78 6.31
N LYS A 265 10.77 6.65 7.22
CA LYS A 265 10.87 5.87 8.46
C LYS A 265 10.42 4.42 8.31
N VAL A 266 9.75 4.07 7.19
CA VAL A 266 9.30 2.69 6.90
C VAL A 266 10.43 1.66 7.07
N PRO A 267 11.67 1.89 6.58
CA PRO A 267 12.76 0.93 6.72
C PRO A 267 13.20 0.65 8.16
N GLU A 268 12.79 1.47 9.14
CA GLU A 268 13.00 1.20 10.56
C GLU A 268 12.00 0.18 11.12
N ILE A 269 10.84 0.03 10.48
CA ILE A 269 9.73 -0.82 10.93
C ILE A 269 9.73 -2.14 10.17
N PHE A 270 9.78 -2.09 8.84
CA PHE A 270 9.86 -3.27 7.98
C PHE A 270 10.69 -3.01 6.73
N SER A 271 11.11 -4.09 6.07
CA SER A 271 11.64 -4.05 4.70
C SER A 271 10.82 -4.94 3.79
N TYR A 272 10.68 -4.54 2.52
CA TYR A 272 10.05 -5.33 1.47
C TYR A 272 11.06 -5.60 0.34
N GLU A 273 11.14 -6.85 -0.09
CA GLU A 273 11.86 -7.24 -1.29
C GLU A 273 10.87 -7.79 -2.33
N TYR A 274 10.80 -7.17 -3.50
CA TYR A 274 9.99 -7.63 -4.64
C TYR A 274 10.43 -9.02 -5.11
N ARG A 275 9.51 -9.96 -5.30
CA ARG A 275 9.81 -11.34 -5.72
C ARG A 275 8.88 -11.84 -6.83
N ASP A 276 8.37 -10.93 -7.65
CA ASP A 276 7.61 -11.31 -8.84
C ASP A 276 8.50 -12.08 -9.82
N THR A 277 7.87 -12.99 -10.56
CA THR A 277 8.52 -13.90 -11.50
C THR A 277 8.13 -13.62 -12.95
N ASP A 278 8.91 -14.10 -13.92
CA ASP A 278 8.53 -14.08 -15.35
C ASP A 278 8.26 -15.52 -15.88
N PRO A 279 7.04 -15.82 -16.38
CA PRO A 279 5.83 -15.00 -16.29
C PRO A 279 5.37 -14.85 -14.83
N VAL A 280 4.57 -13.82 -14.55
CA VAL A 280 4.04 -13.58 -13.21
C VAL A 280 3.15 -14.75 -12.83
N GLU A 281 3.67 -15.63 -11.99
CA GLU A 281 2.94 -16.78 -11.48
C GLU A 281 1.73 -16.30 -10.66
N GLU A 282 0.59 -16.98 -10.81
CA GLU A 282 -0.65 -16.64 -10.11
C GLU A 282 -0.57 -16.85 -8.60
N GLU A 283 0.13 -17.91 -8.17
CA GLU A 283 0.33 -18.25 -6.77
C GLU A 283 1.80 -18.53 -6.51
N LEU A 284 2.27 -18.31 -5.27
CA LEU A 284 3.63 -18.70 -4.92
C LEU A 284 3.78 -20.22 -5.12
N GLY A 285 4.71 -20.63 -5.99
CA GLY A 285 5.03 -22.04 -6.21
C GLY A 285 4.06 -22.82 -7.09
N LYS A 286 3.15 -22.13 -7.80
CA LYS A 286 2.35 -22.78 -8.84
C LYS A 286 3.26 -23.16 -10.00
N GLU A 287 3.33 -24.46 -10.33
CA GLU A 287 4.02 -24.87 -11.55
C GLU A 287 3.34 -24.24 -12.77
N LEU A 288 4.14 -23.62 -13.65
CA LEU A 288 3.64 -23.08 -14.90
C LEU A 288 3.27 -24.24 -15.81
N THR A 289 1.98 -24.54 -15.85
CA THR A 289 1.39 -25.53 -16.77
C THR A 289 1.08 -24.95 -18.14
N ASP A 290 1.33 -23.66 -18.35
CA ASP A 290 0.91 -22.95 -19.55
C ASP A 290 1.87 -23.16 -20.72
N TYR A 291 1.25 -23.38 -21.87
CA TYR A 291 1.89 -23.61 -23.16
C TYR A 291 1.86 -22.29 -23.94
N ASP A 292 2.89 -22.03 -24.75
CA ASP A 292 2.82 -20.91 -25.70
C ASP A 292 1.92 -21.21 -26.91
N ASP A 293 1.72 -20.22 -27.79
CA ASP A 293 0.93 -20.33 -29.04
C ASP A 293 1.45 -21.41 -30.01
N MET A 294 2.64 -21.96 -29.73
CA MET A 294 3.26 -23.07 -30.47
C MET A 294 3.15 -24.41 -29.73
N ASN A 295 2.33 -24.47 -28.68
CA ASN A 295 2.07 -25.64 -27.84
C ASN A 295 3.34 -26.21 -27.17
N ARG A 296 4.34 -25.35 -26.89
CA ARG A 296 5.54 -25.72 -26.13
C ARG A 296 5.24 -25.54 -24.64
N LEU A 297 5.46 -26.60 -23.85
CA LEU A 297 5.50 -26.47 -22.39
C LEU A 297 6.57 -25.45 -22.02
N ARG A 298 6.20 -24.44 -21.22
CA ARG A 298 7.19 -23.67 -20.44
C ARG A 298 7.72 -24.47 -19.24
N SER A 299 7.30 -25.73 -19.04
CA SER A 299 7.87 -26.58 -17.99
C SER A 299 9.28 -27.01 -18.36
N GLY A 300 10.25 -26.54 -17.59
CA GLY A 300 11.66 -26.89 -17.73
C GLY A 300 12.59 -25.71 -17.51
N SER A 301 12.08 -24.48 -17.65
CA SER A 301 12.83 -23.28 -17.29
C SER A 301 12.75 -23.04 -15.79
N GLU A 302 13.88 -22.85 -15.12
CA GLU A 302 13.87 -22.20 -13.81
C GLU A 302 13.16 -20.85 -13.97
N VAL A 303 12.11 -20.62 -13.17
CA VAL A 303 11.40 -19.34 -13.18
C VAL A 303 12.32 -18.30 -12.53
N ILE A 304 12.65 -17.25 -13.28
CA ILE A 304 13.50 -16.15 -12.82
C ILE A 304 12.65 -14.97 -12.36
N ARG A 305 13.26 -14.07 -11.58
CA ARG A 305 12.62 -12.83 -11.16
C ARG A 305 12.27 -11.96 -12.37
N LEU A 306 11.15 -11.26 -12.28
CA LEU A 306 10.68 -10.32 -13.29
C LEU A 306 11.76 -9.23 -13.52
N ARG A 307 12.19 -9.07 -14.77
CA ARG A 307 13.20 -8.09 -15.19
C ARG A 307 12.53 -6.87 -15.83
N GLU A 308 13.18 -5.71 -15.70
CA GLU A 308 12.72 -4.48 -16.35
C GLU A 308 12.51 -4.72 -17.85
N LYS A 309 11.39 -4.21 -18.39
CA LYS A 309 11.02 -4.36 -19.81
C LYS A 309 11.02 -5.83 -20.30
N ARG A 310 10.83 -6.80 -19.39
CA ARG A 310 10.91 -8.24 -19.69
C ARG A 310 12.20 -8.64 -20.42
N SER A 311 13.32 -8.01 -20.05
CA SER A 311 14.61 -8.30 -20.67
C SER A 311 15.00 -9.77 -20.49
N LEU A 312 15.53 -10.38 -21.56
CA LEU A 312 16.09 -11.73 -21.55
C LEU A 312 17.58 -11.73 -21.19
N ASP A 313 18.21 -10.56 -21.07
CA ASP A 313 19.65 -10.45 -20.84
C ASP A 313 20.02 -10.86 -19.41
N ASP A 314 21.06 -11.68 -19.28
CA ASP A 314 21.57 -12.10 -17.98
C ASP A 314 22.11 -10.90 -17.19
N GLY A 315 21.62 -10.77 -15.95
CA GLY A 315 21.97 -9.66 -15.08
C GLY A 315 21.19 -8.36 -15.34
N ALA A 316 20.18 -8.38 -16.22
CA ALA A 316 19.29 -7.24 -16.38
C ALA A 316 18.64 -6.82 -15.04
N PRO A 317 18.41 -5.52 -14.80
CA PRO A 317 17.77 -5.04 -13.59
C PRO A 317 16.40 -5.67 -13.37
N LEU A 318 16.02 -5.79 -12.10
CA LEU A 318 14.76 -6.38 -11.68
C LEU A 318 13.65 -5.34 -11.66
N ASP A 319 12.44 -5.79 -11.99
CA ASP A 319 11.26 -4.95 -11.93
C ASP A 319 10.70 -4.85 -10.50
N ALA A 320 9.84 -3.85 -10.28
CA ALA A 320 9.21 -3.54 -9.00
C ALA A 320 7.69 -3.52 -9.17
N LEU A 321 7.09 -4.68 -9.46
CA LEU A 321 5.64 -4.80 -9.51
C LEU A 321 5.13 -4.99 -8.09
N GLY A 322 5.39 -6.11 -7.42
CA GLY A 322 5.13 -6.31 -5.99
C GLY A 322 3.87 -7.09 -5.69
N PHE A 323 3.40 -7.93 -6.62
CA PHE A 323 2.38 -8.92 -6.31
C PHE A 323 2.89 -9.97 -5.34
N LYS A 324 4.19 -10.26 -5.41
CA LYS A 324 4.88 -11.19 -4.52
C LYS A 324 6.11 -10.52 -3.93
N GLY A 325 6.41 -10.82 -2.67
CA GLY A 325 7.63 -10.31 -2.03
C GLY A 325 7.89 -10.83 -0.64
N ILE A 326 9.04 -10.48 -0.11
CA ILE A 326 9.50 -10.89 1.22
C ILE A 326 9.51 -9.68 2.15
N LEU A 327 8.74 -9.78 3.23
CA LEU A 327 8.71 -8.86 4.35
C LEU A 327 9.64 -9.33 5.46
N ARG A 328 10.32 -8.37 6.09
CA ARG A 328 11.01 -8.56 7.37
C ARG A 328 10.71 -7.41 8.31
N PHE A 329 10.34 -7.73 9.54
CA PHE A 329 10.02 -6.75 10.57
C PHE A 329 11.23 -6.50 11.48
N LYS A 330 11.44 -5.24 11.87
CA LYS A 330 12.63 -4.79 12.59
C LYS A 330 12.34 -4.22 13.98
N LYS A 331 11.07 -3.99 14.30
CA LYS A 331 10.60 -3.53 15.62
C LYS A 331 9.52 -4.45 16.14
N THR A 332 9.56 -4.75 17.44
CA THR A 332 8.52 -5.47 18.18
C THR A 332 7.59 -4.50 18.91
N ASP A 333 6.56 -5.03 19.57
CA ASP A 333 5.54 -4.27 20.31
C ASP A 333 4.86 -3.21 19.44
N MET A 334 4.62 -3.46 18.15
CA MET A 334 4.13 -2.40 17.26
C MET A 334 2.86 -2.80 16.52
N THR A 335 1.91 -1.88 16.47
CA THR A 335 0.76 -1.91 15.55
C THR A 335 0.88 -0.75 14.57
N PHE A 336 0.58 -1.01 13.29
CA PHE A 336 0.62 0.01 12.25
C PHE A 336 -0.28 -0.39 11.06
N GLN A 337 -0.56 0.56 10.19
CA GLN A 337 -1.27 0.34 8.94
C GLN A 337 -0.29 0.36 7.78
N MET A 338 0.01 -0.79 7.19
CA MET A 338 0.79 -0.84 5.96
C MET A 338 -0.09 -0.35 4.82
N ARG A 339 0.28 0.76 4.19
CA ARG A 339 -0.32 1.21 2.94
C ARG A 339 0.23 0.34 1.82
N ILE A 340 -0.66 -0.25 1.03
CA ILE A 340 -0.33 -0.96 -0.18
C ILE A 340 -1.06 -0.24 -1.31
N CYS A 341 -0.32 0.25 -2.30
CA CYS A 341 -0.90 0.89 -3.46
C CYS A 341 -0.18 0.50 -4.74
N ILE A 342 -0.92 0.49 -5.85
CA ILE A 342 -0.36 0.44 -7.21
C ILE A 342 -0.44 1.86 -7.74
N CYS A 343 0.72 2.46 -8.00
CA CYS A 343 0.80 3.82 -8.52
C CYS A 343 1.00 3.78 -10.04
N HIS A 344 0.26 4.63 -10.75
CA HIS A 344 0.43 4.85 -12.18
C HIS A 344 1.40 6.02 -12.43
N ILE A 345 2.53 5.76 -13.10
CA ILE A 345 3.68 6.67 -13.25
C ILE A 345 4.00 6.90 -14.73
N LEU A 346 3.38 7.92 -15.34
CA LEU A 346 3.55 8.26 -16.76
C LEU A 346 4.64 9.30 -17.04
N ASN A 347 5.06 10.07 -16.04
CA ASN A 347 5.90 11.24 -16.27
C ASN A 347 7.30 10.81 -16.71
N ARG A 348 7.70 11.16 -17.94
CA ARG A 348 9.07 10.90 -18.39
C ARG A 348 10.07 11.75 -17.60
N VAL A 349 11.20 11.13 -17.25
CA VAL A 349 12.32 11.77 -16.57
C VAL A 349 13.49 11.82 -17.54
N SER A 350 14.08 12.99 -17.70
CA SER A 350 15.32 13.13 -18.45
C SER A 350 16.48 12.66 -17.58
N ILE A 351 17.28 11.73 -18.10
CA ILE A 351 18.47 11.21 -17.46
C ILE A 351 19.74 11.76 -18.15
N PRO A 352 20.92 11.75 -17.49
CA PRO A 352 22.18 12.10 -18.14
C PRO A 352 22.36 11.32 -19.45
N ALA A 353 22.89 12.00 -20.49
CA ALA A 353 22.89 11.61 -21.91
C ALA A 353 21.66 12.02 -22.75
N ASN A 354 20.77 12.88 -22.24
CA ASN A 354 19.57 13.40 -22.95
C ASN A 354 18.57 12.31 -23.39
N ASP A 355 18.61 11.13 -22.76
CA ASP A 355 17.62 10.09 -22.98
C ASP A 355 16.39 10.33 -22.06
N ASN A 356 15.20 10.08 -22.58
CA ASN A 356 13.94 10.25 -21.86
C ASN A 356 13.40 8.87 -21.47
N ARG A 357 13.43 8.55 -20.18
CA ARG A 357 12.86 7.31 -19.64
C ARG A 357 11.50 7.53 -19.03
N LEU A 358 10.66 6.50 -19.02
CA LEU A 358 9.41 6.52 -18.25
C LEU A 358 9.69 6.71 -16.77
N GLY A 359 8.78 7.41 -16.09
CA GLY A 359 8.98 7.83 -14.70
C GLY A 359 9.32 6.66 -13.78
N LYS A 360 8.63 5.52 -13.94
CA LYS A 360 8.90 4.28 -13.19
C LYS A 360 10.38 3.90 -13.19
N TYR A 361 11.06 3.96 -14.34
CA TYR A 361 12.49 3.63 -14.49
C TYR A 361 13.38 4.89 -14.53
N GLY A 362 12.83 6.03 -14.16
CA GLY A 362 13.49 7.33 -14.14
C GLY A 362 14.13 7.66 -12.80
N ASN A 363 14.17 6.73 -11.83
CA ASN A 363 14.77 7.00 -10.54
C ASN A 363 16.29 7.16 -10.65
N THR A 364 16.76 8.40 -10.52
CA THR A 364 18.20 8.77 -10.57
C THR A 364 18.83 8.94 -9.18
N ALA A 365 18.10 8.59 -8.12
CA ALA A 365 18.64 8.64 -6.77
C ALA A 365 19.92 7.79 -6.63
N ASP A 366 20.74 8.11 -5.64
CA ASP A 366 21.98 7.40 -5.32
C ASP A 366 23.00 7.34 -6.48
N GLY A 367 22.97 8.32 -7.40
CA GLY A 367 23.92 8.41 -8.53
C GLY A 367 23.64 7.41 -9.65
N ASN A 368 22.43 6.84 -9.70
CA ASN A 368 22.01 5.97 -10.80
C ASN A 368 21.70 6.79 -12.05
N TYR A 369 22.74 7.20 -12.78
CA TYR A 369 22.61 8.00 -14.00
C TYR A 369 21.97 7.25 -15.17
N ASN A 370 21.85 5.93 -15.07
CA ASN A 370 21.13 5.12 -16.05
C ASN A 370 19.62 5.03 -15.73
N GLY A 371 19.16 5.56 -14.59
CA GLY A 371 17.78 5.36 -14.12
C GLY A 371 17.54 3.96 -13.56
N GLY A 372 16.39 3.75 -12.94
CA GLY A 372 15.96 2.47 -12.39
C GLY A 372 14.62 2.61 -11.66
N VAL A 373 14.18 1.53 -11.00
CA VAL A 373 12.94 1.53 -10.20
C VAL A 373 13.07 2.29 -8.88
N TYR A 374 11.93 2.76 -8.35
CA TYR A 374 11.87 3.33 -7.01
C TYR A 374 11.93 2.25 -5.93
N LYS A 375 12.46 2.58 -4.75
CA LYS A 375 12.38 1.68 -3.57
C LYS A 375 10.92 1.53 -3.14
N TYR A 376 10.60 0.42 -2.48
CA TYR A 376 9.22 0.10 -2.05
C TYR A 376 8.55 1.17 -1.19
N ASN A 377 9.33 1.94 -0.45
CA ASN A 377 8.84 3.03 0.40
C ASN A 377 8.97 4.41 -0.25
N ALA A 378 9.49 4.54 -1.48
CA ALA A 378 9.84 5.83 -2.08
C ALA A 378 8.69 6.46 -2.90
N LEU A 379 7.44 6.33 -2.41
CA LEU A 379 6.27 6.92 -3.04
C LEU A 379 6.36 8.45 -3.03
N GLN A 380 6.21 9.08 -4.20
CA GLN A 380 6.35 10.53 -4.36
C GLN A 380 5.06 11.28 -4.04
N ALA A 381 5.17 12.45 -3.41
CA ALA A 381 4.03 13.29 -3.02
C ALA A 381 3.23 13.85 -4.20
N VAL A 382 3.87 14.00 -5.36
CA VAL A 382 3.24 14.51 -6.58
C VAL A 382 2.43 13.46 -7.33
N TRP A 383 2.56 12.17 -6.97
CA TRP A 383 1.81 11.10 -7.61
C TRP A 383 0.49 10.87 -6.88
N ASN A 384 -0.59 11.06 -7.62
CA ASN A 384 -1.96 11.02 -7.11
C ASN A 384 -2.88 10.09 -7.94
N SER A 385 -2.32 9.36 -8.91
CA SER A 385 -3.04 8.38 -9.72
C SER A 385 -2.70 6.97 -9.23
N PHE A 386 -3.70 6.30 -8.67
CA PHE A 386 -3.56 4.95 -8.11
C PHE A 386 -4.68 4.05 -8.64
N ASP A 387 -4.34 2.85 -9.09
CA ASP A 387 -5.32 1.83 -9.49
C ASP A 387 -5.96 1.18 -8.26
N ILE A 388 -5.20 1.14 -7.17
CA ILE A 388 -5.67 0.74 -5.86
C ILE A 388 -4.79 1.38 -4.77
N ASP A 389 -5.41 1.76 -3.65
CA ASP A 389 -4.74 2.34 -2.49
C ASP A 389 -5.51 1.99 -1.21
N TYR A 390 -4.90 1.20 -0.34
CA TYR A 390 -5.56 0.73 0.88
C TYR A 390 -4.55 0.47 2.01
N PRO A 391 -4.93 0.76 3.27
CA PRO A 391 -4.20 0.31 4.44
C PRO A 391 -4.60 -1.12 4.85
N VAL A 392 -3.63 -1.87 5.36
CA VAL A 392 -3.84 -3.17 6.01
C VAL A 392 -3.16 -3.17 7.37
N ALA A 393 -3.85 -3.66 8.40
CA ALA A 393 -3.34 -3.66 9.76
C ALA A 393 -2.31 -4.77 9.98
N PHE A 394 -1.16 -4.39 10.56
CA PHE A 394 -0.13 -5.29 11.03
C PHE A 394 0.10 -5.10 12.53
N ARG A 395 0.45 -6.20 13.19
CA ARG A 395 0.82 -6.26 14.59
C ARG A 395 2.08 -7.11 14.75
N VAL A 396 3.19 -6.49 15.14
CA VAL A 396 4.41 -7.21 15.51
C VAL A 396 4.30 -7.64 16.97
N ILE A 397 3.92 -8.90 17.18
CA ILE A 397 3.46 -9.41 18.47
C ILE A 397 4.59 -9.83 19.41
N ALA A 398 5.77 -10.17 18.89
CA ALA A 398 6.88 -10.69 19.69
C ALA A 398 8.24 -10.49 18.98
N ASP A 399 9.32 -10.55 19.77
CA ASP A 399 10.71 -10.50 19.30
C ASP A 399 11.37 -11.88 19.46
N LEU A 400 11.61 -12.58 18.35
CA LEU A 400 12.28 -13.88 18.38
C LEU A 400 13.79 -13.79 18.61
N ASP A 401 14.40 -12.64 18.38
CA ASP A 401 15.84 -12.43 18.58
C ASP A 401 16.15 -11.88 19.99
N GLY A 402 15.11 -11.61 20.78
CA GLY A 402 15.20 -11.10 22.14
C GLY A 402 15.19 -12.21 23.21
N ASP A 403 14.67 -11.87 24.39
CA ASP A 403 14.52 -12.84 25.50
C ASP A 403 13.47 -13.91 25.16
N HIS A 404 13.84 -15.18 25.29
CA HIS A 404 12.99 -16.30 24.87
C HIS A 404 11.72 -16.43 25.72
N GLU A 405 11.80 -16.21 27.04
CA GLU A 405 10.65 -16.38 27.93
C GLU A 405 9.66 -15.23 27.75
N GLN A 406 10.17 -14.00 27.62
CA GLN A 406 9.34 -12.85 27.24
C GLN A 406 8.66 -13.08 25.89
N CYS A 407 9.40 -13.58 24.90
CA CYS A 407 8.85 -13.87 23.58
C CYS A 407 7.70 -14.89 23.63
N LYS A 408 7.86 -15.99 24.38
CA LYS A 408 6.78 -16.98 24.59
C LYS A 408 5.57 -16.34 25.28
N ALA A 409 5.78 -15.50 26.29
CA ALA A 409 4.71 -14.79 26.98
C ALA A 409 3.95 -13.83 26.04
N ASP A 410 4.67 -13.09 25.20
CA ASP A 410 4.12 -12.17 24.22
C ASP A 410 3.30 -12.90 23.14
N ILE A 411 3.79 -14.05 22.65
CA ILE A 411 3.03 -14.90 21.72
C ILE A 411 1.73 -15.38 22.38
N ARG A 412 1.80 -15.84 23.64
CA ARG A 412 0.62 -16.34 24.39
C ARG A 412 -0.45 -15.29 24.65
N ARG A 413 -0.07 -14.01 24.72
CA ARG A 413 -1.02 -12.89 24.81
C ARG A 413 -2.03 -12.92 23.65
N PHE A 414 -1.62 -13.40 22.47
CA PHE A 414 -2.44 -13.44 21.26
C PHE A 414 -2.85 -14.85 20.84
N TYR A 415 -2.04 -15.85 21.21
CA TYR A 415 -2.26 -17.26 20.94
C TYR A 415 -2.20 -18.05 22.26
N PRO A 416 -3.23 -18.00 23.13
CA PRO A 416 -3.16 -18.59 24.49
C PRO A 416 -2.98 -20.10 24.53
N LYS A 417 -3.26 -20.78 23.41
CA LYS A 417 -3.08 -22.24 23.25
C LYS A 417 -1.69 -22.62 22.73
N ALA A 418 -0.78 -21.65 22.51
CA ALA A 418 0.58 -21.91 22.10
C ALA A 418 1.36 -22.60 23.23
N ASP A 419 1.76 -23.84 22.97
CA ASP A 419 2.52 -24.68 23.89
C ASP A 419 4.02 -24.33 23.89
N ASP A 420 4.68 -24.40 25.06
CA ASP A 420 6.09 -24.03 25.20
C ASP A 420 7.02 -24.97 24.45
N THR A 421 6.74 -26.28 24.46
CA THR A 421 7.54 -27.25 23.74
C THR A 421 7.40 -27.02 22.24
N ALA A 422 6.18 -26.78 21.74
CA ALA A 422 5.96 -26.46 20.33
C ALA A 422 6.62 -25.14 19.90
N MET A 423 6.59 -24.10 20.74
CA MET A 423 7.30 -22.84 20.48
C MET A 423 8.81 -23.04 20.47
N GLN A 424 9.34 -23.82 21.44
CA GLN A 424 10.75 -24.16 21.52
C GLN A 424 11.23 -24.87 20.26
N GLU A 425 10.51 -25.91 19.82
CA GLU A 425 10.81 -26.65 18.60
C GLU A 425 10.73 -25.77 17.34
N MET A 426 9.70 -24.93 17.24
CA MET A 426 9.45 -24.09 16.07
C MET A 426 10.52 -23.02 15.88
N PHE A 427 10.80 -22.23 16.91
CA PHE A 427 11.62 -21.03 16.74
C PHE A 427 13.10 -21.28 16.98
N TRP A 428 13.41 -22.06 18.02
CA TRP A 428 14.78 -22.25 18.54
C TRP A 428 15.30 -23.69 18.44
N GLY A 429 14.52 -24.61 17.87
CA GLY A 429 14.98 -25.97 17.59
C GLY A 429 15.83 -26.08 16.32
N ASP A 430 16.29 -27.30 16.04
CA ASP A 430 17.19 -27.63 14.92
C ASP A 430 16.51 -27.59 13.52
N GLY A 431 15.35 -26.94 13.40
CA GLY A 431 14.60 -26.83 12.15
C GLY A 431 13.74 -28.04 11.79
N ASN A 432 13.81 -29.14 12.55
CA ASN A 432 12.99 -30.34 12.37
C ASN A 432 11.48 -30.05 12.38
N PHE A 433 11.06 -29.02 13.12
CA PHE A 433 9.66 -28.55 13.13
C PHE A 433 9.13 -28.25 11.72
N PHE A 434 9.96 -27.72 10.83
CA PHE A 434 9.57 -27.31 9.49
C PHE A 434 9.75 -28.40 8.43
N ASN A 435 10.55 -29.44 8.70
CA ASN A 435 10.75 -30.55 7.76
C ASN A 435 9.46 -31.33 7.48
N ARG A 436 8.48 -31.27 8.41
CA ARG A 436 7.16 -31.89 8.28
C ARG A 436 6.10 -30.98 7.64
N ILE A 437 6.43 -29.73 7.32
CA ILE A 437 5.48 -28.74 6.83
C ILE A 437 5.71 -28.57 5.33
N PRO A 438 4.68 -28.71 4.48
CA PRO A 438 4.81 -28.41 3.06
C PRO A 438 5.24 -26.95 2.86
N TRP A 439 6.12 -26.73 1.90
CA TRP A 439 6.68 -25.41 1.65
C TRP A 439 6.85 -25.15 0.16
N ILE A 440 6.96 -23.87 -0.15
CA ILE A 440 7.13 -23.32 -1.49
C ILE A 440 8.43 -22.52 -1.51
N ARG A 441 9.16 -22.58 -2.63
CA ARG A 441 10.33 -21.74 -2.86
C ARG A 441 9.92 -20.41 -3.50
N ILE A 442 10.51 -19.31 -3.03
CA ILE A 442 10.30 -17.93 -3.53
C ILE A 442 11.63 -17.29 -3.87
#